data_AF-A0A9W5YMQ0-F1
#
_entry.id   AF-A0A9W5YMQ0-F1
#
_cell.length_a   1.000
_cell.length_b   1.000
_cell.length_c   1.000
_cell.angle_alpha   90.00
_cell.angle_beta   90.00
_cell.angle_gamma   90.00
#
_symmetry.space_group_name_H-M   'P 1'
#
loop_
_entity.id
_entity.type
_entity.pdbx_description
1 polymer ?
#
loop_
_entity_poly.entity_id
_entity_poly.type
_entity_poly.pdbx_seq_one_letter_code
_entity_poly.pdbx_strand_id
1 'polypeptide(L)'
;MSNNDGPELIGIGRVGRVMRFGDIAVKTANIWTVPEGASETTIISYEQTTELNKVSLKHEGHVYSHLGYIPGVIQPYQVSDTEIRMPYMRQCSLSHYLRAHRDGVDNHRRLQWLQEAAHIIRRIHERRVLVADIATRNFLLEEDLSLQICDFTESVIVADDENMTDFVSEDFVSVKSDIETDLDDDPEFKTFKTWPTADTLPNLNNVFLGDVIGRCWARDGCLTMQEVCHALDTRHG
;
A
#
# COMPACT_ATOMS: atom_id res chain seq x y z
N MET A 1 -14.38 -12.38 -30.02
CA MET A 1 -15.44 -11.44 -29.59
C MET A 1 -14.73 -10.35 -28.82
N SER A 2 -14.64 -9.14 -29.37
CA SER A 2 -14.04 -8.02 -28.64
C SER A 2 -15.02 -7.56 -27.57
N ASN A 3 -14.78 -7.92 -26.31
CA ASN A 3 -15.50 -7.31 -25.19
C ASN A 3 -15.18 -5.81 -25.23
N ASN A 4 -16.14 -5.04 -25.73
CA ASN A 4 -16.09 -3.58 -25.75
C ASN A 4 -16.64 -3.10 -24.41
N ASP A 5 -16.02 -3.55 -23.32
CA ASP A 5 -16.31 -3.04 -21.99
C ASP A 5 -15.73 -1.62 -21.94
N GLY A 6 -16.64 -0.64 -21.90
CA GLY A 6 -16.27 0.77 -21.80
C GLY A 6 -15.44 1.06 -20.55
N PRO A 7 -14.94 2.30 -20.40
CA PRO A 7 -14.16 2.68 -19.23
C PRO A 7 -14.95 2.41 -17.93
N GLU A 8 -14.36 1.63 -17.03
CA GLU A 8 -14.96 1.26 -15.74
C GLU A 8 -14.14 1.88 -14.61
N LEU A 9 -14.79 2.56 -13.66
CA LEU A 9 -14.13 3.07 -12.46
C LEU A 9 -13.94 1.93 -11.47
N ILE A 10 -12.69 1.52 -11.24
CA ILE A 10 -12.35 0.35 -10.42
C ILE A 10 -11.70 0.72 -9.08
N GLY A 11 -11.33 1.99 -8.87
CA GLY A 11 -10.80 2.48 -7.61
C GLY A 11 -10.87 3.99 -7.48
N ILE A 12 -11.19 4.48 -6.29
CA ILE A 12 -11.11 5.90 -5.92
C ILE A 12 -10.38 5.97 -4.59
N GLY A 13 -9.18 6.55 -4.60
CA GLY A 13 -8.41 6.87 -3.42
C GLY A 13 -8.50 8.35 -3.07
N ARG A 14 -7.73 8.76 -2.06
CA ARG A 14 -7.65 10.16 -1.61
C ARG A 14 -7.19 11.11 -2.72
N VAL A 15 -6.08 10.76 -3.37
CA VAL A 15 -5.41 11.64 -4.34
C VAL A 15 -5.65 11.27 -5.80
N GLY A 16 -6.08 10.03 -6.07
CA GLY A 16 -6.22 9.51 -7.42
C GLY A 16 -7.37 8.55 -7.58
N ARG A 17 -7.68 8.25 -8.84
CA ARG A 17 -8.68 7.28 -9.27
C ARG A 17 -8.09 6.35 -10.31
N VAL A 18 -8.63 5.14 -10.38
CA VAL A 18 -8.19 4.10 -11.31
C VAL A 18 -9.35 3.71 -12.21
N MET A 19 -9.15 3.90 -13.51
CA MET A 19 -10.07 3.50 -14.57
C MET A 19 -9.54 2.26 -15.28
N ARG A 20 -10.40 1.29 -15.58
CA ARG A 20 -10.09 0.12 -16.38
C ARG A 20 -10.50 0.34 -17.83
N PHE A 21 -9.60 -0.04 -18.74
CA PHE A 21 -9.81 -0.08 -20.18
C PHE A 21 -9.37 -1.45 -20.70
N GLY A 22 -10.30 -2.41 -20.82
CA GLY A 22 -9.98 -3.79 -21.16
C GLY A 22 -9.06 -4.42 -20.11
N ASP A 23 -7.81 -4.72 -20.49
CA ASP A 23 -6.79 -5.35 -19.64
C ASP A 23 -5.77 -4.33 -19.08
N ILE A 24 -6.07 -3.04 -19.17
CA ILE A 24 -5.22 -1.95 -18.66
C ILE A 24 -5.96 -1.22 -17.54
N ALA A 25 -5.29 -1.00 -16.42
CA ALA A 25 -5.71 -0.08 -15.38
C ALA A 25 -4.92 1.24 -15.53
N VAL A 26 -5.60 2.38 -15.44
CA VAL A 26 -5.04 3.72 -15.61
C VAL A 26 -5.33 4.54 -14.37
N LYS A 27 -4.28 4.83 -13.59
CA LYS A 27 -4.35 5.73 -12.43
C LYS A 27 -4.16 7.18 -12.90
N THR A 28 -5.04 8.06 -12.45
CA THR A 28 -5.00 9.50 -12.71
C THR A 28 -5.25 10.27 -11.43
N ALA A 29 -4.79 11.51 -11.36
CA ALA A 29 -5.09 12.40 -10.23
C ALA A 29 -6.59 12.69 -10.16
N ASN A 30 -7.12 12.79 -8.93
CA ASN A 30 -8.45 13.30 -8.69
C ASN A 30 -8.48 14.78 -9.08
N ILE A 31 -9.36 15.12 -10.03
CA ILE A 31 -9.60 16.50 -10.48
C ILE A 31 -10.95 16.92 -9.90
N TRP A 32 -10.93 17.92 -9.04
CA TRP A 32 -12.13 18.44 -8.39
C TRP A 32 -12.65 19.66 -9.13
N THR A 33 -13.87 19.56 -9.66
CA THR A 33 -14.52 20.69 -10.32
C THR A 33 -15.11 21.62 -9.26
N VAL A 34 -14.80 22.91 -9.38
CA VAL A 34 -15.35 23.96 -8.51
C VAL A 34 -16.85 24.09 -8.74
N PRO A 35 -17.69 24.05 -7.68
CA PRO A 35 -19.13 24.31 -7.81
C PRO A 35 -19.43 25.73 -8.31
N GLU A 36 -20.51 25.87 -9.10
CA GLU A 36 -20.98 27.18 -9.53
C GLU A 36 -21.42 28.02 -8.32
N GLY A 37 -20.96 29.28 -8.25
CA GLY A 37 -21.24 30.19 -7.13
C GLY A 37 -20.40 29.94 -5.87
N ALA A 38 -19.35 29.13 -5.94
CA ALA A 38 -18.42 28.92 -4.83
C ALA A 38 -17.72 30.23 -4.40
N SER A 39 -17.42 30.35 -3.10
CA SER A 39 -16.61 31.46 -2.60
C SER A 39 -15.17 31.36 -3.08
N GLU A 40 -14.46 32.49 -3.11
CA GLU A 40 -13.03 32.55 -3.46
C GLU A 40 -12.18 31.56 -2.65
N THR A 41 -12.46 31.42 -1.36
CA THR A 41 -11.78 30.45 -0.48
C THR A 41 -12.00 28.99 -0.91
N THR A 42 -13.22 28.65 -1.35
CA THR A 42 -13.53 27.30 -1.84
C THR A 42 -12.84 27.05 -3.18
N ILE A 43 -12.82 28.04 -4.07
CA ILE A 43 -12.12 27.96 -5.36
C ILE A 43 -10.64 27.63 -5.12
N ILE A 44 -9.96 28.44 -4.29
CA ILE A 44 -8.53 28.26 -3.96
C ILE A 44 -8.27 26.87 -3.37
N SER A 45 -9.11 26.41 -2.45
CA SER A 45 -8.97 25.09 -1.81
C SER A 45 -9.07 23.94 -2.82
N TYR A 46 -10.02 24.00 -3.76
CA TYR A 46 -10.21 22.96 -4.79
C TYR A 46 -9.05 22.92 -5.80
N GLU A 47 -8.59 24.10 -6.22
CA GLU A 47 -7.44 24.23 -7.11
C GLU A 47 -6.16 23.69 -6.45
N GLN A 48 -5.89 24.11 -5.20
CA GLN A 48 -4.75 23.60 -4.43
C GLN A 48 -4.81 22.08 -4.24
N THR A 49 -5.97 21.53 -3.91
CA THR A 49 -6.16 20.07 -3.76
C THR A 49 -5.87 19.34 -5.08
N THR A 50 -6.36 19.88 -6.20
CA THR A 50 -6.10 19.29 -7.52
C THR A 50 -4.61 19.33 -7.88
N GLU A 51 -3.91 20.41 -7.58
CA GLU A 51 -2.46 20.50 -7.82
C GLU A 51 -1.67 19.54 -6.92
N LEU A 52 -2.03 19.41 -5.64
CA LEU A 52 -1.42 18.43 -4.74
C LEU A 52 -1.63 17.00 -5.24
N ASN A 53 -2.84 16.65 -5.70
CA ASN A 53 -3.12 15.34 -6.28
C ASN A 53 -2.26 15.02 -7.51
N LYS A 54 -2.02 16.01 -8.38
CA LYS A 54 -1.12 15.87 -9.53
C LYS A 54 0.32 15.65 -9.08
N VAL A 55 0.79 16.39 -8.06
CA VAL A 55 2.13 16.21 -7.49
C VAL A 55 2.29 14.80 -6.92
N SER A 56 1.31 14.30 -6.17
CA SER A 56 1.30 12.93 -5.64
C SER A 56 1.37 11.87 -6.74
N LEU A 57 0.63 12.04 -7.84
CA LEU A 57 0.70 11.11 -8.98
C LEU A 57 2.09 11.11 -9.64
N LYS A 58 2.68 12.29 -9.85
CA LYS A 58 4.04 12.42 -10.41
C LYS A 58 5.07 11.75 -9.52
N HIS A 59 4.95 11.97 -8.21
CA HIS A 59 5.82 11.36 -7.21
C HIS A 59 5.74 9.84 -7.27
N GLU A 60 4.54 9.26 -7.30
CA GLU A 60 4.35 7.82 -7.47
C GLU A 60 5.01 7.29 -8.75
N GLY A 61 4.87 8.03 -9.87
CA GLY A 61 5.56 7.71 -11.12
C GLY A 61 7.08 7.72 -11.00
N HIS A 62 7.64 8.67 -10.24
CA HIS A 62 9.07 8.71 -9.93
C HIS A 62 9.50 7.51 -9.07
N VAL A 63 8.71 7.10 -8.08
CA VAL A 63 8.97 5.90 -7.28
C VAL A 63 9.04 4.66 -8.18
N TYR A 64 8.07 4.45 -9.06
CA TYR A 64 8.13 3.34 -10.03
C TYR A 64 9.38 3.39 -10.91
N SER A 65 9.76 4.58 -11.38
CA SER A 65 10.95 4.77 -12.21
C SER A 65 12.24 4.44 -11.45
N HIS A 66 12.31 4.82 -10.16
CA HIS A 66 13.44 4.56 -9.26
C HIS A 66 13.57 3.07 -8.91
N LEU A 67 12.44 2.40 -8.64
CA LEU A 67 12.41 0.97 -8.34
C LEU A 67 12.82 0.12 -9.56
N GLY A 68 12.43 0.53 -10.76
CA GLY A 68 12.58 -0.30 -11.95
C GLY A 68 11.86 -1.64 -11.79
N TYR A 69 12.45 -2.73 -12.27
CA TYR A 69 11.88 -4.06 -12.08
C TYR A 69 12.25 -4.66 -10.71
N ILE A 70 11.23 -5.03 -9.93
CA ILE A 70 11.33 -5.79 -8.69
C ILE A 70 10.26 -6.90 -8.73
N PRO A 71 10.61 -8.17 -8.48
CA PRO A 71 9.62 -9.24 -8.37
C PRO A 71 8.56 -8.92 -7.29
N GLY A 72 7.29 -9.04 -7.66
CA GLY A 72 6.14 -8.75 -6.80
C GLY A 72 5.81 -7.26 -6.65
N VAL A 73 6.39 -6.39 -7.47
CA VAL A 73 5.91 -5.02 -7.70
C VAL A 73 5.24 -4.97 -9.06
N ILE A 74 4.02 -4.42 -9.13
CA ILE A 74 3.34 -4.27 -10.42
C ILE A 74 4.20 -3.42 -11.35
N GLN A 75 4.42 -3.88 -12.58
CA GLN A 75 5.21 -3.15 -13.54
C GLN A 75 4.29 -2.27 -14.40
N PRO A 76 4.39 -0.93 -14.31
CA PRO A 76 3.65 -0.08 -15.23
C PRO A 76 4.12 -0.30 -16.66
N TYR A 77 3.18 -0.31 -17.61
CA TYR A 77 3.48 -0.22 -19.03
C TYR A 77 4.00 1.16 -19.41
N GLN A 78 3.45 2.19 -18.76
CA GLN A 78 3.77 3.60 -19.03
C GLN A 78 3.58 4.43 -17.77
N VAL A 79 4.53 5.33 -17.53
CA VAL A 79 4.46 6.38 -16.51
C VAL A 79 4.55 7.73 -17.21
N SER A 80 3.72 8.68 -16.79
CA SER A 80 3.72 10.06 -17.25
C SER A 80 3.29 11.00 -16.13
N ASP A 81 3.38 12.30 -16.38
CA ASP A 81 2.97 13.33 -15.42
C ASP A 81 1.46 13.34 -15.10
N THR A 82 0.64 12.69 -15.93
CA THR A 82 -0.83 12.73 -15.85
C THR A 82 -1.46 11.36 -15.65
N GLU A 83 -0.75 10.29 -15.98
CA GLU A 83 -1.26 8.92 -15.94
C GLU A 83 -0.16 7.91 -15.61
N ILE A 84 -0.53 6.89 -14.83
CA ILE A 84 0.23 5.65 -14.68
C ILE A 84 -0.63 4.51 -15.25
N ARG A 85 -0.11 3.82 -16.26
CA ARG A 85 -0.82 2.73 -16.95
C ARG A 85 -0.18 1.39 -16.56
N MET A 86 -0.97 0.49 -16.01
CA MET A 86 -0.52 -0.78 -15.43
C MET A 86 -1.42 -1.94 -15.91
N PRO A 87 -0.96 -3.20 -15.83
CA PRO A 87 -1.83 -4.36 -16.08
C PRO A 87 -3.05 -4.34 -15.15
N TYR A 88 -4.22 -4.70 -15.68
CA TYR A 88 -5.38 -4.97 -14.86
C TYR A 88 -5.31 -6.37 -14.24
N MET A 89 -5.33 -6.44 -12.91
CA MET A 89 -5.24 -7.69 -12.15
C MET A 89 -6.64 -8.28 -11.93
N ARG A 90 -6.93 -9.42 -12.57
CA ARG A 90 -8.27 -10.03 -12.57
C ARG A 90 -8.70 -10.58 -11.20
N GLN A 91 -7.75 -11.04 -10.39
CA GLN A 91 -8.03 -11.59 -9.05
C GLN A 91 -8.17 -10.51 -7.98
N CYS A 92 -8.28 -9.24 -8.39
CA CYS A 92 -8.47 -8.06 -7.55
C CYS A 92 -7.43 -7.92 -6.42
N SER A 93 -7.74 -7.12 -5.40
CA SER A 93 -6.88 -6.95 -4.24
C SER A 93 -7.00 -8.14 -3.29
N LEU A 94 -5.94 -8.39 -2.52
CA LEU A 94 -5.95 -9.38 -1.45
C LEU A 94 -7.08 -9.10 -0.44
N SER A 95 -7.34 -7.82 -0.12
CA SER A 95 -8.47 -7.42 0.74
C SER A 95 -9.83 -7.92 0.21
N HIS A 96 -10.09 -7.72 -1.08
CA HIS A 96 -11.33 -8.13 -1.72
C HIS A 96 -11.39 -9.66 -1.81
N TYR A 97 -10.28 -10.30 -2.17
CA TYR A 97 -10.20 -11.75 -2.27
C TYR A 97 -10.49 -12.43 -0.93
N LEU A 98 -9.88 -11.97 0.16
CA LEU A 98 -10.11 -12.47 1.51
C LEU A 98 -11.57 -12.30 1.95
N ARG A 99 -12.20 -11.17 1.59
CA ARG A 99 -13.63 -10.93 1.88
C ARG A 99 -14.53 -11.90 1.12
N ALA A 100 -14.23 -12.15 -0.16
CA ALA A 100 -14.99 -13.07 -0.99
C ALA A 100 -14.80 -14.55 -0.61
N HIS A 101 -13.65 -14.92 -0.03
CA HIS A 101 -13.26 -16.31 0.29
C HIS A 101 -13.04 -16.52 1.79
N ARG A 102 -13.82 -15.84 2.65
CA ARG A 102 -13.61 -15.80 4.11
C ARG A 102 -13.43 -17.17 4.76
N ASP A 103 -14.20 -18.16 4.30
CA ASP A 103 -14.21 -19.52 4.85
C ASP A 103 -13.31 -20.50 4.08
N GLY A 104 -12.73 -20.08 2.96
CA GLY A 104 -11.97 -20.95 2.04
C GLY A 104 -10.45 -20.80 2.13
N VAL A 105 -9.95 -19.74 2.76
CA VAL A 105 -8.51 -19.50 2.89
C VAL A 105 -8.01 -20.02 4.23
N ASP A 106 -7.13 -21.01 4.17
CA ASP A 106 -6.47 -21.57 5.35
C ASP A 106 -5.27 -20.71 5.83
N ASN A 107 -4.74 -21.06 7.00
CA ASN A 107 -3.61 -20.35 7.59
C ASN A 107 -2.30 -20.58 6.84
N HIS A 108 -2.17 -21.67 6.08
CA HIS A 108 -1.00 -21.93 5.26
C HIS A 108 -0.91 -20.90 4.13
N ARG A 109 -2.02 -20.64 3.43
CA ARG A 109 -2.10 -19.61 2.38
C ARG A 109 -1.90 -18.21 2.95
N ARG A 110 -2.47 -17.90 4.13
CA ARG A 110 -2.24 -16.61 4.81
C ARG A 110 -0.75 -16.40 5.15
N LEU A 111 -0.08 -17.45 5.63
CA LEU A 111 1.35 -17.39 5.91
C LEU A 111 2.16 -17.15 4.63
N GLN A 112 1.83 -17.84 3.53
CA GLN A 112 2.48 -17.64 2.23
C GLN A 112 2.36 -16.19 1.76
N TRP A 113 1.17 -15.59 1.82
CA TRP A 113 0.99 -14.19 1.44
C TRP A 113 1.76 -13.23 2.35
N LEU A 114 1.82 -13.48 3.66
CA LEU A 114 2.62 -12.65 4.56
C LEU A 114 4.12 -12.77 4.28
N GLN A 115 4.60 -13.98 3.98
CA GLN A 115 5.98 -14.21 3.55
C GLN A 115 6.27 -13.45 2.24
N GLU A 116 5.42 -13.60 1.22
CA GLU A 116 5.55 -12.90 -0.05
C GLU A 116 5.58 -11.38 0.13
N ALA A 117 4.62 -10.81 0.87
CA ALA A 117 4.57 -9.39 1.16
C ALA A 117 5.85 -8.91 1.84
N ALA A 118 6.31 -9.63 2.87
CA ALA A 118 7.54 -9.27 3.59
C ALA A 118 8.77 -9.28 2.68
N HIS A 119 8.90 -10.29 1.82
CA HIS A 119 9.99 -10.38 0.86
C HIS A 119 9.92 -9.31 -0.24
N ILE A 120 8.72 -8.94 -0.68
CA ILE A 120 8.50 -7.84 -1.64
C ILE A 120 8.97 -6.51 -1.02
N ILE A 121 8.49 -6.18 0.18
CA ILE A 121 8.85 -4.94 0.87
C ILE A 121 10.35 -4.89 1.16
N ARG A 122 10.95 -6.01 1.57
CA ARG A 122 12.40 -6.11 1.74
C ARG A 122 13.18 -5.74 0.48
N ARG A 123 12.76 -6.23 -0.70
CA ARG A 123 13.39 -5.88 -1.99
C ARG A 123 13.18 -4.41 -2.36
N ILE A 124 12.06 -3.81 -1.97
CA ILE A 124 11.78 -2.37 -2.16
C ILE A 124 12.72 -1.54 -1.28
N HIS A 125 12.92 -1.94 -0.03
CA HIS A 125 13.85 -1.28 0.89
C HIS A 125 15.30 -1.37 0.39
N GLU A 126 15.71 -2.46 -0.25
CA GLU A 126 17.03 -2.58 -0.92
C GLU A 126 17.24 -1.54 -2.04
N ARG A 127 16.15 -0.99 -2.59
CA ARG A 127 16.16 0.13 -3.55
C ARG A 127 15.97 1.49 -2.89
N ARG A 128 16.13 1.58 -1.56
CA ARG A 128 16.00 2.82 -0.80
C ARG A 128 14.62 3.49 -0.91
N VAL A 129 13.57 2.68 -0.97
CA VAL A 129 12.19 3.17 -0.91
C VAL A 129 11.53 2.62 0.34
N LEU A 130 10.91 3.51 1.12
CA LEU A 130 10.08 3.15 2.27
C LEU A 130 8.62 3.15 1.82
N VAL A 131 7.91 2.06 2.14
CA VAL A 131 6.48 1.92 1.84
C VAL A 131 5.67 2.37 3.05
N ALA A 132 4.87 3.42 2.90
CA ALA A 132 4.06 3.96 4.00
C ALA A 132 2.74 3.23 4.22
N ASP A 133 2.10 2.80 3.12
CA ASP A 133 0.73 2.29 3.12
C ASP A 133 0.71 0.78 2.87
N ILE A 134 1.23 0.02 3.83
CA ILE A 134 1.24 -1.45 3.78
C ILE A 134 -0.13 -1.96 4.24
N ALA A 135 -1.03 -2.12 3.27
CA ALA A 135 -2.38 -2.60 3.49
C ALA A 135 -2.77 -3.66 2.47
N THR A 136 -3.62 -4.61 2.85
CA THR A 136 -4.04 -5.73 1.96
C THR A 136 -4.77 -5.26 0.69
N ARG A 137 -5.31 -4.03 0.70
CA ARG A 137 -5.90 -3.37 -0.48
C ARG A 137 -4.87 -3.00 -1.55
N ASN A 138 -3.60 -2.81 -1.17
CA ASN A 138 -2.52 -2.38 -2.06
C ASN A 138 -1.71 -3.57 -2.63
N PHE A 139 -2.04 -4.81 -2.22
CA PHE A 139 -1.54 -6.03 -2.82
C PHE A 139 -2.59 -6.61 -3.76
N LEU A 140 -2.27 -6.72 -5.04
CA LEU A 140 -3.09 -7.36 -6.06
C LEU A 140 -2.65 -8.81 -6.27
N LEU A 141 -3.57 -9.65 -6.73
CA LEU A 141 -3.32 -11.07 -6.96
C LEU A 141 -3.15 -11.40 -8.45
N GLU A 142 -2.09 -12.15 -8.75
CA GLU A 142 -1.88 -12.83 -10.04
C GLU A 142 -2.83 -14.01 -10.23
N GLU A 143 -2.84 -14.62 -11.42
CA GLU A 143 -3.65 -15.81 -11.70
C GLU A 143 -3.32 -17.00 -10.78
N ASP A 144 -2.06 -17.14 -10.38
CA ASP A 144 -1.58 -18.16 -9.45
C ASP A 144 -1.71 -17.76 -7.95
N LEU A 145 -2.36 -16.62 -7.70
CA LEU A 145 -2.55 -16.01 -6.37
C LEU A 145 -1.27 -15.52 -5.69
N SER A 146 -0.18 -15.31 -6.44
CA SER A 146 0.99 -14.56 -5.94
C SER A 146 0.71 -13.06 -5.85
N LEU A 147 1.46 -12.37 -4.99
CA LEU A 147 1.24 -10.94 -4.70
C LEU A 147 2.00 -9.98 -5.63
N GLN A 148 1.33 -8.90 -6.01
CA GLN A 148 1.90 -7.72 -6.65
C GLN A 148 1.50 -6.45 -5.89
N ILE A 149 2.44 -5.72 -5.30
CA ILE A 149 2.14 -4.41 -4.68
C ILE A 149 1.97 -3.33 -5.76
N CYS A 150 1.01 -2.42 -5.59
CA CYS A 150 0.60 -1.48 -6.65
C CYS A 150 0.40 0.00 -6.27
N ASP A 151 0.55 0.39 -5.00
CA ASP A 151 0.35 1.79 -4.59
C ASP A 151 1.59 2.34 -3.86
N PHE A 152 2.21 3.36 -4.47
CA PHE A 152 3.39 4.05 -3.92
C PHE A 152 3.15 5.55 -3.72
N THR A 153 1.89 6.00 -3.72
CA THR A 153 1.54 7.42 -3.55
C THR A 153 2.22 8.06 -2.33
N GLU A 154 2.23 7.36 -1.20
CA GLU A 154 2.77 7.86 0.08
C GLU A 154 4.18 7.33 0.38
N SER A 155 4.82 6.62 -0.56
CA SER A 155 6.15 6.05 -0.37
C SER A 155 7.23 7.11 -0.41
N VAL A 156 8.38 6.87 0.23
CA VAL A 156 9.48 7.84 0.32
C VAL A 156 10.74 7.24 -0.30
N ILE A 157 11.38 7.98 -1.21
CA ILE A 157 12.72 7.65 -1.70
C ILE A 157 13.72 8.26 -0.72
N VAL A 158 14.58 7.44 -0.13
CA VAL A 158 15.58 7.87 0.87
C VAL A 158 16.90 8.18 0.16
N ALA A 159 17.45 9.37 0.38
CA ALA A 159 18.69 9.82 -0.27
C ALA A 159 19.88 8.96 0.20
N ASP A 160 20.88 8.72 -0.66
CA ASP A 160 21.99 7.78 -0.40
C ASP A 160 22.80 8.09 0.88
N ASP A 161 22.85 9.34 1.30
CA ASP A 161 23.55 9.84 2.47
C ASP A 161 22.73 9.76 3.77
N GLU A 162 21.45 9.43 3.69
CA GLU A 162 20.57 9.27 4.84
C GLU A 162 20.46 7.81 5.28
N ASN A 163 20.29 7.57 6.58
CA ASN A 163 20.05 6.24 7.09
C ASN A 163 18.54 5.93 7.06
N MET A 164 18.16 4.86 6.37
CA MET A 164 16.75 4.43 6.28
C MET A 164 16.14 4.18 7.67
N THR A 165 16.92 3.74 8.66
CA THR A 165 16.41 3.46 10.01
C THR A 165 15.97 4.70 10.77
N ASP A 166 16.47 5.88 10.38
CA ASP A 166 16.16 7.13 11.08
C ASP A 166 14.71 7.57 10.77
N PHE A 167 14.24 7.31 9.54
CA PHE A 167 12.84 7.51 9.14
C PHE A 167 11.89 6.54 9.86
N VAL A 168 12.32 5.29 10.06
CA VAL A 168 11.54 4.27 10.79
C VAL A 168 11.34 4.65 12.26
N SER A 169 12.33 5.33 12.86
CA SER A 169 12.36 5.66 14.30
C SER A 169 11.76 7.03 14.64
N GLU A 170 11.88 8.02 13.75
CA GLU A 170 11.39 9.38 13.95
C GLU A 170 10.25 9.70 12.97
N ASP A 171 9.04 9.39 13.41
CA ASP A 171 7.77 9.91 12.91
C ASP A 171 7.22 9.53 11.53
N PHE A 172 7.93 8.83 10.63
CA PHE A 172 7.36 8.55 9.28
C PHE A 172 7.69 7.16 8.70
N VAL A 173 6.63 6.40 8.37
CA VAL A 173 6.58 5.60 7.11
C VAL A 173 7.21 4.20 7.09
N SER A 174 7.03 3.41 8.14
CA SER A 174 6.82 1.97 7.92
C SER A 174 6.12 1.38 9.14
N VAL A 175 6.86 1.14 10.22
CA VAL A 175 6.34 0.30 11.30
C VAL A 175 5.10 0.88 12.04
N LYS A 176 4.90 2.21 12.00
CA LYS A 176 3.74 2.90 12.61
C LYS A 176 2.40 2.63 11.91
N SER A 177 2.40 2.27 10.62
CA SER A 177 1.20 1.98 9.81
C SER A 177 1.11 0.54 9.32
N ASP A 178 2.14 -0.28 9.53
CA ASP A 178 2.34 -1.54 8.80
C ASP A 178 1.42 -2.71 9.15
N ILE A 179 0.47 -2.56 10.07
CA ILE A 179 -0.61 -3.52 10.26
C ILE A 179 -1.86 -2.75 10.65
N GLU A 180 -2.44 -2.01 9.69
CA GLU A 180 -3.82 -1.57 9.81
C GLU A 180 -4.70 -2.83 9.84
N THR A 181 -5.18 -3.16 11.03
CA THR A 181 -6.19 -4.20 11.26
C THR A 181 -7.44 -3.88 10.45
N ASP A 182 -7.58 -4.54 9.30
CA ASP A 182 -8.81 -4.65 8.50
C ASP A 182 -9.94 -5.43 9.26
N LEU A 183 -10.00 -5.31 10.59
CA LEU A 183 -10.91 -6.06 11.45
C LEU A 183 -11.88 -5.23 12.28
N ASP A 184 -11.83 -3.90 12.32
CA ASP A 184 -12.93 -3.08 12.86
C ASP A 184 -12.89 -1.65 12.29
N ASP A 185 -13.99 -1.25 11.62
CA ASP A 185 -14.27 0.12 11.14
C ASP A 185 -14.57 1.06 12.33
N ASP A 186 -13.57 1.40 13.15
CA ASP A 186 -13.70 2.43 14.21
C ASP A 186 -12.99 3.75 13.82
N PRO A 187 -13.70 4.87 13.68
CA PRO A 187 -13.16 6.15 13.23
C PRO A 187 -12.28 6.91 14.25
N GLU A 188 -11.97 6.36 15.43
CA GLU A 188 -11.21 7.07 16.48
C GLU A 188 -9.68 6.97 16.43
N PHE A 189 -9.06 6.16 15.55
CA PHE A 189 -7.59 6.03 15.51
C PHE A 189 -6.88 7.20 14.79
N LYS A 190 -6.90 8.37 15.44
CA LYS A 190 -6.07 9.52 15.08
C LYS A 190 -4.63 9.32 15.57
N THR A 191 -3.71 9.14 14.61
CA THR A 191 -2.31 9.58 14.65
C THR A 191 -1.67 9.65 16.05
N PHE A 192 -1.12 8.53 16.53
CA PHE A 192 -0.28 8.57 17.72
C PHE A 192 0.94 9.47 17.48
N LYS A 193 1.09 10.58 18.21
CA LYS A 193 2.31 11.42 18.19
C LYS A 193 3.51 10.77 18.90
N THR A 194 3.29 9.63 19.55
CA THR A 194 4.26 8.88 20.35
C THR A 194 3.98 7.40 20.18
N TRP A 195 5.01 6.54 20.11
CA TRP A 195 4.82 5.09 19.96
C TRP A 195 3.80 4.55 20.99
N PRO A 196 2.79 3.77 20.58
CA PRO A 196 1.80 3.22 21.50
C PRO A 196 2.48 2.38 22.58
N THR A 197 2.04 2.51 23.84
CA THR A 197 2.57 1.66 24.92
C THR A 197 2.02 0.25 24.77
N ALA A 198 2.73 -0.75 25.30
CA ALA A 198 2.32 -2.16 25.21
C ALA A 198 0.86 -2.38 25.69
N ASP A 199 0.41 -1.60 26.67
CA ASP A 199 -0.96 -1.65 27.23
C ASP A 199 -2.04 -1.10 26.28
N THR A 200 -1.66 -0.36 25.24
CA THR A 200 -2.56 0.18 24.20
C THR A 200 -2.66 -0.69 22.95
N LEU A 201 -1.79 -1.70 22.82
CA LEU A 201 -1.83 -2.65 21.71
C LEU A 201 -2.96 -3.68 21.93
N PRO A 202 -3.66 -4.11 20.87
CA PRO A 202 -4.72 -5.09 21.02
C PRO A 202 -4.16 -6.45 21.44
N ASN A 203 -5.01 -7.27 22.07
CA ASN A 203 -4.60 -8.57 22.56
C ASN A 203 -4.39 -9.57 21.40
N LEU A 204 -3.19 -10.15 21.33
CA LEU A 204 -2.76 -11.04 20.25
C LEU A 204 -2.75 -12.54 20.62
N ASN A 205 -3.19 -12.92 21.82
CA ASN A 205 -3.03 -14.29 22.35
C ASN A 205 -3.69 -15.39 21.52
N ASN A 206 -4.69 -15.06 20.69
CA ASN A 206 -5.38 -15.99 19.80
C ASN A 206 -5.35 -15.52 18.33
N VAL A 207 -4.49 -14.56 18.02
CA VAL A 207 -4.33 -14.05 16.66
C VAL A 207 -3.29 -14.91 15.94
N PHE A 208 -3.62 -15.36 14.74
CA PHE A 208 -2.66 -16.08 13.89
C PHE A 208 -1.42 -15.21 13.66
N LEU A 209 -0.24 -15.75 13.96
CA LEU A 209 1.05 -15.02 13.95
C LEU A 209 1.12 -13.80 14.90
N GLY A 210 0.29 -13.81 15.96
CA GLY A 210 0.25 -12.73 16.95
C GLY A 210 1.60 -12.36 17.56
N ASP A 211 2.55 -13.30 17.68
CA ASP A 211 3.90 -12.99 18.17
C ASP A 211 4.77 -12.23 17.14
N VAL A 212 4.58 -12.46 15.83
CA VAL A 212 5.30 -11.73 14.78
C VAL A 212 4.72 -10.33 14.70
N ILE A 213 3.39 -10.23 14.69
CA ILE A 213 2.65 -8.95 14.74
C ILE A 213 3.09 -8.14 15.96
N GLY A 214 3.13 -8.75 17.14
CA GLY A 214 3.56 -8.09 18.37
C GLY A 214 5.01 -7.61 18.31
N ARG A 215 5.91 -8.33 17.64
CA ARG A 215 7.28 -7.88 17.41
C ARG A 215 7.37 -6.74 16.41
N CYS A 216 6.56 -6.71 15.36
CA CYS A 216 6.51 -5.55 14.47
C CYS A 216 6.01 -4.31 15.22
N TRP A 217 5.01 -4.44 16.11
CA TRP A 217 4.48 -3.31 16.87
C TRP A 217 5.30 -2.89 18.08
N ALA A 218 6.26 -3.71 18.52
CA ALA A 218 7.13 -3.37 19.63
C ALA A 218 8.22 -2.40 19.18
N ARG A 219 8.46 -1.35 19.96
CA ARG A 219 9.49 -0.33 19.68
C ARG A 219 10.89 -0.93 19.47
N ASP A 220 11.23 -1.94 20.26
CA ASP A 220 12.51 -2.63 20.22
C ASP A 220 12.38 -4.04 19.60
N GLY A 221 11.33 -4.25 18.79
CA GLY A 221 11.03 -5.53 18.15
C GLY A 221 11.72 -5.69 16.80
N CYS A 222 10.95 -5.97 15.75
CA CYS A 222 11.51 -6.07 14.39
C CYS A 222 11.76 -4.66 13.83
N LEU A 223 13.02 -4.28 13.67
CA LEU A 223 13.46 -2.99 13.15
C LEU A 223 13.67 -3.00 11.64
N THR A 224 13.80 -4.19 11.05
CA THR A 224 14.01 -4.34 9.60
C THR A 224 13.12 -5.42 8.99
N MET A 225 12.79 -5.27 7.70
CA MET A 225 12.07 -6.31 6.97
C MET A 225 12.84 -7.62 6.84
N GLN A 226 14.16 -7.61 7.00
CA GLN A 226 14.97 -8.84 7.04
C GLN A 226 14.64 -9.68 8.28
N GLU A 227 14.42 -9.04 9.43
CA GLU A 227 14.02 -9.70 10.67
C GLU A 227 12.59 -10.24 10.57
N VAL A 228 11.69 -9.48 9.95
CA VAL A 228 10.31 -9.92 9.68
C VAL A 228 10.30 -11.14 8.76
N CYS A 229 11.06 -11.12 7.66
CA CYS A 229 11.21 -12.27 6.76
C CYS A 229 11.72 -13.49 7.53
N HIS A 230 12.79 -13.35 8.33
CA HIS A 230 13.32 -14.44 9.13
C HIS A 230 12.28 -15.00 10.12
N ALA A 231 11.51 -14.13 10.77
CA ALA A 231 10.45 -14.51 11.71
C ALA A 231 9.30 -15.28 11.05
N LEU A 232 8.99 -15.00 9.78
CA LEU A 232 7.95 -15.67 9.00
C LEU A 232 8.46 -16.96 8.33
N ASP A 233 9.68 -16.97 7.80
CA ASP A 233 10.26 -18.12 7.09
C ASP A 233 10.61 -19.29 8.03
N THR A 234 10.85 -18.98 9.31
CA THR A 234 11.06 -20.02 10.35
C THR A 234 9.76 -20.71 10.78
N ARG A 235 8.60 -20.28 10.25
CA ARG A 235 7.31 -20.94 10.49
C ARG A 235 7.09 -22.04 9.47
N HIS A 236 6.88 -23.26 9.97
CA HIS A 236 6.33 -24.35 9.17
C HIS A 236 4.80 -24.24 9.23
N GLY A 237 4.17 -24.14 8.05
CA GLY A 237 2.72 -24.04 7.90
C GLY A 237 1.97 -25.33 8.22
#